data_AF-A0A450WDN1-F1
#
_entry.id   AF-A0A450WDN1-F1
#
_cell.length_a   1.000
_cell.length_b   1.000
_cell.length_c   1.000
_cell.angle_alpha   90.00
_cell.angle_beta   90.00
_cell.angle_gamma   90.00
#
_symmetry.space_group_name_H-M   'P 1'
#
loop_
_entity.id
_entity.type
_entity.pdbx_description
1 polymer ?
#
loop_
_entity_poly.entity_id
_entity_poly.type
_entity_poly.pdbx_seq_one_letter_code
_entity_poly.pdbx_strand_id
1 'polypeptide(L)'
;MAKICAAAVAALINGNLPAEPLFVNTCYSLITPRHGISAAMVYRLEGGEIVKVNGRDAFSPLDASEMDRELEARYATSWFKSITMDVFS
;
A
#
# COMPACT_ATOMS: atom_id res chain seq x y z
N MET A 1 -7.02 -1.29 4.47
CA MET A 1 -8.11 -1.01 5.44
C MET A 1 -9.19 -2.08 5.41
N ALA A 2 -9.81 -2.39 4.26
CA ALA A 2 -10.88 -3.39 4.16
C ALA A 2 -10.55 -4.76 4.79
N LYS A 3 -9.36 -5.32 4.49
CA LYS A 3 -8.90 -6.59 5.08
C LYS A 3 -8.85 -6.57 6.62
N ILE A 4 -8.37 -5.47 7.20
CA ILE A 4 -8.31 -5.28 8.66
C ILE A 4 -9.72 -5.20 9.25
N CYS A 5 -10.62 -4.45 8.61
CA CYS A 5 -12.01 -4.35 9.03
C CYS A 5 -12.68 -5.74 9.02
N ALA A 6 -12.54 -6.49 7.93
CA ALA A 6 -13.09 -7.84 7.81
C ALA A 6 -12.57 -8.78 8.91
N ALA A 7 -11.25 -8.77 9.16
CA ALA A 7 -10.64 -9.57 10.22
C ALA A 7 -11.13 -9.16 11.62
N ALA A 8 -11.26 -7.86 11.89
CA ALA A 8 -11.77 -7.35 13.17
C ALA A 8 -13.24 -7.75 13.40
N VAL A 9 -14.09 -7.62 12.38
CA VAL A 9 -15.49 -8.06 12.43
C VAL A 9 -15.57 -9.56 12.72
N ALA A 10 -14.79 -10.38 12.01
CA ALA A 10 -14.74 -11.81 12.25
C ALA A 10 -14.26 -12.14 13.68
N ALA A 11 -13.26 -11.44 14.21
CA ALA A 11 -12.80 -11.63 15.58
C ALA A 11 -13.90 -11.31 16.60
N LEU A 12 -14.58 -10.17 16.45
CA LEU A 12 -15.64 -9.72 17.35
C LEU A 12 -16.83 -10.66 17.36
N ILE A 13 -17.26 -11.16 16.19
CA ILE A 13 -18.35 -12.14 16.08
C ILE A 13 -18.01 -13.44 16.85
N ASN A 14 -16.72 -13.81 16.89
CA ASN A 14 -16.25 -14.99 17.61
C ASN A 14 -15.88 -14.71 19.08
N GLY A 15 -16.21 -13.52 19.62
CA GLY A 15 -15.91 -13.15 20.99
C GLY A 15 -14.43 -12.88 21.28
N ASN A 16 -13.62 -12.69 20.24
CA ASN A 16 -12.20 -12.37 20.34
C ASN A 16 -11.96 -10.85 20.25
N LEU A 17 -10.81 -10.42 20.75
CA LEU A 17 -10.33 -9.05 20.54
C LEU A 17 -9.72 -8.92 19.13
N PRO A 18 -9.99 -7.82 18.39
CA PRO A 18 -9.29 -7.52 17.15
C PRO A 18 -7.77 -7.43 17.35
N ALA A 19 -7.01 -7.93 16.38
CA ALA A 19 -5.56 -7.77 16.37
C ALA A 19 -5.15 -6.30 16.14
N GLU A 20 -3.96 -5.93 16.60
CA GLU A 20 -3.40 -4.61 16.32
C GLU A 20 -3.16 -4.44 14.81
N PRO A 21 -3.69 -3.38 14.18
CA PRO A 21 -3.64 -3.25 12.73
C PRO A 21 -2.32 -2.63 12.23
N LEU A 22 -1.87 -3.11 11.06
CA LEU A 22 -0.81 -2.49 10.27
C LEU A 22 -1.34 -2.20 8.86
N PHE A 23 -1.24 -0.95 8.41
CA PHE A 23 -1.73 -0.54 7.10
C PHE A 23 -0.56 -0.26 6.16
N VAL A 24 -0.76 -0.57 4.88
CA VAL A 24 0.20 -0.26 3.82
C VAL A 24 -0.51 0.46 2.68
N ASN A 25 0.17 1.43 2.08
CA ASN A 25 -0.26 2.11 0.88
C ASN A 25 0.91 2.20 -0.10
N THR A 26 0.60 2.08 -1.38
CA THR A 26 1.50 2.47 -2.47
C THR A 26 0.65 3.12 -3.55
N CYS A 27 0.96 4.35 -3.89
CA CYS A 27 0.36 5.07 -4.99
C CYS A 27 1.38 5.16 -6.12
N TYR A 28 1.08 4.54 -7.26
CA TYR A 28 1.85 4.70 -8.49
C TYR A 28 1.27 5.82 -9.35
N SER A 29 2.14 6.57 -10.04
CA SER A 29 1.76 7.56 -11.05
C SER A 29 2.55 7.30 -12.33
N LEU A 30 1.86 7.26 -13.47
CA LEU A 30 2.49 7.19 -14.80
C LEU A 30 2.57 8.60 -15.38
N ILE A 31 3.78 9.14 -15.51
CA ILE A 31 4.02 10.44 -16.16
C ILE A 31 3.94 10.26 -17.67
N THR A 32 4.54 9.18 -18.17
CA THR A 32 4.40 8.68 -19.54
C THR A 32 4.19 7.16 -19.49
N PRO A 33 3.85 6.49 -20.60
CA PRO A 33 3.69 5.04 -20.62
C PRO A 33 4.93 4.24 -20.15
N ARG A 34 6.13 4.82 -20.19
CA ARG A 34 7.39 4.20 -19.75
C ARG A 34 8.06 4.93 -18.58
N HIS A 35 7.40 5.90 -17.97
CA HIS A 35 7.95 6.65 -16.85
C HIS A 35 6.96 6.61 -15.68
N GLY A 36 7.23 5.74 -14.72
CA GLY A 36 6.49 5.62 -13.47
C GLY A 36 7.24 6.27 -12.31
N ILE A 37 6.47 6.72 -11.33
CA ILE A 37 6.92 7.08 -9.99
C ILE A 37 5.96 6.49 -8.96
N SER A 38 6.38 6.42 -7.70
CA SER A 38 5.61 5.85 -6.61
C SER A 38 5.86 6.56 -5.29
N ALA A 39 4.85 6.49 -4.43
CA ALA A 39 4.92 6.87 -3.03
C ALA A 39 4.34 5.71 -2.21
N ALA A 40 5.14 5.15 -1.31
CA ALA A 40 4.76 4.03 -0.45
C ALA A 40 4.91 4.40 1.03
N MET A 41 3.95 3.97 1.84
CA MET A 41 3.92 4.24 3.27
C MET A 41 3.38 3.05 4.06
N VAL A 42 3.94 2.85 5.25
CA VAL A 42 3.43 1.95 6.28
C VAL A 42 2.85 2.79 7.42
N TYR A 43 1.68 2.40 7.91
CA TYR A 43 0.99 3.04 9.02
C TYR A 43 0.65 2.04 10.11
N ARG A 44 0.52 2.54 11.33
CA ARG A 44 0.03 1.78 12.48
C ARG A 44 -1.01 2.58 13.25
N LEU A 45 -1.70 1.91 14.17
CA LEU A 45 -2.58 2.57 15.13
C LEU A 45 -1.77 2.94 16.37
N GLU A 46 -1.83 4.20 16.78
CA GLU A 46 -1.20 4.70 18.01
C GLU A 46 -2.12 5.74 18.66
N GLY A 47 -2.46 5.55 19.94
CA GLY A 47 -3.34 6.49 20.64
C GLY A 47 -4.75 6.66 20.03
N GLY A 48 -5.22 5.69 19.24
CA GLY A 48 -6.48 5.79 18.50
C GLY A 48 -6.39 6.49 17.16
N GLU A 49 -5.20 6.96 16.76
CA GLU A 49 -4.95 7.60 15.48
C GLU A 49 -4.13 6.70 14.55
N ILE A 50 -4.35 6.83 13.23
CA ILE A 50 -3.54 6.15 12.23
C ILE A 50 -2.34 7.04 11.92
N VAL A 51 -1.16 6.61 12.34
CA VAL A 51 0.10 7.36 12.21
C VAL A 51 1.04 6.65 11.25
N LYS A 52 1.90 7.41 10.57
CA LYS A 52 2.96 6.86 9.73
C LYS A 52 4.04 6.21 10.61
N VAL A 53 4.55 5.06 10.18
CA VAL A 53 5.72 4.45 10.81
C VAL A 53 6.97 5.13 10.26
N ASN A 54 7.73 5.80 11.12
CA ASN A 54 8.95 6.52 10.73
C ASN A 54 9.96 5.60 10.03
N GLY A 55 10.56 6.07 8.93
CA GLY A 55 11.59 5.35 8.18
C GLY A 55 11.06 4.17 7.35
N ARG A 56 9.74 4.04 7.20
CA ARG A 56 9.08 3.03 6.36
C ARG A 56 8.40 3.65 5.15
N ASP A 57 8.55 4.96 4.95
CA ASP A 57 8.13 5.67 3.77
C ASP A 57 9.20 5.60 2.68
N ALA A 58 8.74 5.44 1.44
CA ALA A 58 9.58 5.40 0.27
C ALA A 58 8.93 6.22 -0.84
N PHE A 59 9.63 7.24 -1.30
CA PHE A 59 9.33 7.92 -2.55
C PHE A 59 10.36 7.46 -3.57
N SER A 60 9.97 7.40 -4.84
CA SER A 60 10.96 7.21 -5.90
C SER A 60 12.04 8.29 -5.79
N PRO A 61 13.34 7.92 -5.79
CA PRO A 61 14.42 8.89 -5.74
C PRO A 61 14.30 9.91 -6.86
N LEU A 62 14.65 11.18 -6.61
CA LEU A 62 14.56 12.23 -7.64
C LEU A 62 15.56 11.98 -8.78
N ASP A 63 16.70 11.38 -8.46
CA ASP A 63 17.81 11.02 -9.33
C ASP A 63 17.74 9.57 -9.85
N ALA A 64 16.59 8.90 -9.72
CA ALA A 64 16.42 7.54 -10.22
C ALA A 64 16.67 7.45 -11.74
N SER A 65 17.28 6.35 -12.16
CA SER A 65 17.67 6.13 -13.56
C SER A 65 16.46 5.96 -14.48
N GLU A 66 16.65 6.11 -15.79
CA GLU A 66 15.60 5.83 -16.77
C GLU A 66 15.09 4.38 -16.66
N MET A 67 15.98 3.43 -16.35
CA MET A 67 15.61 2.03 -16.13
C MET A 67 14.69 1.88 -14.91
N ASP A 68 14.96 2.60 -13.81
CA ASP A 68 14.10 2.59 -12.63
C ASP A 68 12.71 3.14 -12.96
N ARG A 69 12.64 4.23 -13.74
CA ARG A 69 11.36 4.81 -14.19
C ARG A 69 10.55 3.85 -15.06
N GLU A 70 11.22 3.11 -15.94
CA GLU A 70 10.55 2.11 -16.77
C GLU A 70 10.07 0.92 -15.92
N LEU A 71 10.85 0.47 -14.95
CA LEU A 71 10.45 -0.58 -14.02
C LEU A 71 9.25 -0.13 -13.18
N GLU A 72 9.24 1.09 -12.64
CA GLU A 72 8.10 1.62 -11.91
C GLU A 72 6.83 1.70 -12.76
N ALA A 73 6.94 2.02 -14.06
CA ALA A 73 5.79 2.00 -14.96
C ALA A 73 5.19 0.59 -15.14
N ARG A 74 6.05 -0.43 -15.23
CA ARG A 74 5.65 -1.84 -15.30
C ARG A 74 5.05 -2.32 -13.98
N TYR A 75 5.62 -1.90 -12.85
CA TYR A 75 5.09 -2.19 -11.53
C TYR A 75 3.72 -1.55 -11.31
N ALA A 76 3.48 -0.33 -11.77
CA ALA A 76 2.16 0.31 -11.70
C ALA A 76 1.08 -0.53 -12.40
N THR A 77 1.38 -1.01 -13.62
CA THR A 77 0.47 -1.85 -14.39
C THR A 77 0.22 -3.20 -13.69
N SER A 78 1.29 -3.80 -13.16
CA SER A 78 1.21 -5.06 -12.43
C SER A 78 0.42 -4.92 -11.13
N TRP A 79 0.63 -3.83 -10.40
CA TRP A 79 -0.09 -3.50 -9.18
C TRP A 79 -1.59 -3.36 -9.44
N PHE A 80 -1.98 -2.65 -10.50
CA PHE A 80 -3.39 -2.51 -10.87
C PHE A 80 -4.06 -3.86 -11.13
N LYS A 81 -3.39 -4.74 -11.90
CA LYS A 81 -3.91 -6.10 -12.14
C LYS A 81 -4.01 -6.91 -10.85
N SER A 82 -2.97 -6.88 -10.01
CA SER A 82 -2.93 -7.65 -8.77
C SER A 82 -3.98 -7.17 -7.76
N ILE A 83 -4.14 -5.85 -7.56
CA ILE A 83 -5.09 -5.32 -6.58
C ILE A 83 -6.54 -5.52 -7.03
N THR A 84 -6.83 -5.42 -8.33
CA THR A 84 -8.17 -5.70 -8.84
C THR A 84 -8.52 -7.18 -8.71
N MET A 85 -7.58 -8.08 -8.99
CA MET A 85 -7.79 -9.51 -8.73
C MET A 85 -8.00 -9.80 -7.23
N ASP A 86 -7.20 -9.21 -6.35
CA ASP A 86 -7.31 -9.40 -4.89
C ASP A 86 -8.62 -8.88 -4.29
N VAL A 87 -9.23 -7.86 -4.90
CA VAL A 87 -10.48 -7.25 -4.41
C VAL A 87 -11.72 -7.95 -4.97
N PHE A 88 -11.68 -8.47 -6.19
CA PHE A 88 -12.88 -8.90 -6.93
C PHE A 88 -12.95 -10.40 -7.27
N SER A 89 -11.91 -11.18 -6.97
CA SER A 89 -11.86 -12.63 -7.22
C SER A 89 -11.70 -13.42 -5.93
#